data_AF-A0A061EBJ6-F1
#
_entry.id   AF-A0A061EBJ6-F1
#
_cell.length_a   1.000
_cell.length_b   1.000
_cell.length_c   1.000
_cell.angle_alpha   90.00
_cell.angle_beta   90.00
_cell.angle_gamma   90.00
#
_symmetry.space_group_name_H-M   'P 1'
#
loop_
_entity.id
_entity.type
_entity.pdbx_description
1 polymer ?
#
loop_
_entity_poly.entity_id
_entity_poly.type
_entity_poly.pdbx_seq_one_letter_code
_entity_poly.pdbx_strand_id
1 'polypeptide(L)'
;MSDKGSHGDGHPSNTDTPLVAWGAGIKHPKPITRRDHSDHVLRFVDEHLHDTPTPKEWGLDGIERVDVNQADIAPLMSTLLGLPCPVNSVGNLPLSYVDMKEEEEVEAVVANTKQILNQFLRKSQIKRSHSLYFKPFKPLAQYSSMLNQIEGLLIARDYKAAMQLSENLRSLALDGLHYFQTYDWLMLMTIITLGYIGWMVFLVLHVLQAYTSLLGDTYRKEEAFRQQYNTGKVNLWGCLFMGVLSVLLFLERSPPLYHAYFAMTVFLWTQILNEYQFIKALWRHLSRRKFNYVIKLLVTGVVSLIILEFLVHSFTERKLYTWCFLVVGAIASMYLYNLIPWRSRIPVFVCLTCWFLSLFTLMPAEIPDNNKLVIASGGMIIVIGLTAKWLDLHADGNKYWLGICKHEIKQPRFPMLFLFQALLVGLSSVMVFLSTSYRTEKQELHTVHQLMNWSIAGCSMVLPLFSDNGFLSRLNSIFLGFAPTFLLLSIGYEAVFYGALGLVLMAWILFENSLLHLSKVKKSSASRKNLEEHFFLENEVRYLQLSDVRIPLTFMVLFNVAFFGTGNFASIASFEISSVYRFITVFSVSNG
;
A
#
# COMPACT_ATOMS: atom_id res chain seq x y z
N MET A 1 -7.74 -17.06 -14.16
CA MET A 1 -7.38 -15.68 -14.56
C MET A 1 -8.68 -14.94 -14.80
N SER A 2 -8.79 -13.73 -14.26
CA SER A 2 -9.90 -12.83 -14.58
C SER A 2 -9.94 -12.52 -16.07
N ASP A 3 -11.08 -12.05 -16.56
CA ASP A 3 -11.29 -11.62 -17.97
C ASP A 3 -10.29 -10.54 -18.43
N LYS A 4 -9.54 -9.94 -17.49
CA LYS A 4 -8.48 -8.94 -17.70
C LYS A 4 -7.12 -9.53 -18.06
N GLY A 5 -6.98 -10.86 -18.05
CA GLY A 5 -5.66 -11.51 -18.09
C GLY A 5 -4.83 -11.26 -16.82
N SER A 6 -5.49 -10.88 -15.72
CA SER A 6 -4.87 -10.63 -14.42
C SER A 6 -5.08 -11.80 -13.46
N HIS A 7 -4.13 -12.01 -12.55
CA HIS A 7 -4.09 -13.08 -11.54
C HIS A 7 -3.53 -12.54 -10.21
N GLY A 8 -3.70 -13.29 -9.11
CA GLY A 8 -3.08 -13.00 -7.82
C GLY A 8 -3.90 -12.11 -6.87
N ASP A 9 -5.13 -11.76 -7.22
CA ASP A 9 -6.10 -11.19 -6.26
C ASP A 9 -7.04 -12.28 -5.70
N GLY A 10 -7.89 -11.91 -4.75
CA GLY A 10 -8.87 -12.82 -4.11
C GLY A 10 -10.17 -13.02 -4.90
N HIS A 11 -10.21 -12.69 -6.19
CA HIS A 11 -11.42 -12.90 -7.00
C HIS A 11 -11.62 -14.39 -7.32
N PRO A 12 -12.86 -14.93 -7.32
CA PRO A 12 -13.13 -16.34 -7.61
C PRO A 12 -12.51 -16.85 -8.91
N SER A 13 -12.56 -16.06 -9.99
CA SER A 13 -11.89 -16.41 -11.27
C SER A 13 -10.35 -16.56 -11.20
N ASN A 14 -9.73 -16.12 -10.10
CA ASN A 14 -8.30 -16.21 -9.84
C ASN A 14 -7.94 -17.27 -8.78
N THR A 15 -8.89 -17.64 -7.92
CA THR A 15 -8.71 -18.66 -6.87
C THR A 15 -9.26 -20.02 -7.30
N ASP A 16 -10.36 -20.03 -8.05
CA ASP A 16 -11.03 -21.24 -8.54
C ASP A 16 -10.26 -21.78 -9.75
N THR A 17 -9.76 -23.00 -9.61
CA THR A 17 -9.01 -23.69 -10.65
C THR A 17 -9.64 -25.05 -10.92
N PRO A 18 -9.88 -25.42 -12.19
CA PRO A 18 -10.43 -26.73 -12.50
C PRO A 18 -9.39 -27.81 -12.17
N LEU A 19 -9.81 -28.83 -11.41
CA LEU A 19 -9.01 -30.02 -11.12
C LEU A 19 -9.61 -31.21 -11.87
N VAL A 20 -8.81 -31.84 -12.73
CA VAL A 20 -9.18 -33.08 -13.44
C VAL A 20 -8.27 -34.20 -12.97
N ALA A 21 -8.87 -35.28 -12.47
CA ALA A 21 -8.18 -36.49 -12.04
C ALA A 21 -8.74 -37.70 -12.80
N TRP A 22 -7.87 -38.60 -13.24
CA TRP A 22 -8.23 -39.82 -13.96
C TRP A 22 -7.21 -40.93 -13.69
N GLY A 23 -7.61 -42.19 -13.85
CA GLY A 23 -6.74 -43.35 -13.68
C GLY A 23 -7.30 -44.36 -12.68
N ALA A 24 -6.52 -45.41 -12.41
CA ALA A 24 -6.88 -46.41 -11.41
C ALA A 24 -6.89 -45.81 -10.01
N GLY A 25 -7.89 -46.16 -9.19
CA GLY A 25 -8.05 -45.64 -7.83
C GLY A 25 -8.71 -44.26 -7.75
N ILE A 26 -9.18 -43.68 -8.86
CA ILE A 26 -9.99 -42.46 -8.89
C ILE A 26 -11.47 -42.82 -9.08
N LYS A 27 -12.35 -42.23 -8.27
CA LYS A 27 -13.80 -42.39 -8.39
C LYS A 27 -14.32 -41.81 -9.71
N HIS A 28 -15.28 -42.50 -10.32
CA HIS A 28 -15.96 -42.00 -11.51
C HIS A 28 -16.89 -40.81 -11.19
N PRO A 29 -17.06 -39.86 -12.12
CA PRO A 29 -18.00 -38.74 -11.95
C PRO A 29 -19.42 -39.23 -11.65
N LYS A 30 -20.02 -38.68 -10.60
CA LYS A 30 -21.40 -39.00 -10.20
C LYS A 30 -22.37 -37.99 -10.81
N PRO A 31 -23.54 -38.42 -11.31
CA PRO A 31 -24.59 -37.50 -11.73
C PRO A 31 -25.26 -36.84 -10.52
N ILE A 32 -25.63 -35.57 -10.64
CA ILE A 32 -26.32 -34.83 -9.58
C ILE A 32 -27.66 -35.51 -9.29
N THR A 33 -27.83 -36.04 -8.07
CA THR A 33 -29.13 -36.50 -7.57
C THR A 33 -29.73 -35.42 -6.65
N ARG A 34 -30.98 -35.03 -6.91
CA ARG A 34 -31.73 -33.94 -6.22
C ARG A 34 -31.87 -34.10 -4.68
N ARG A 35 -31.26 -35.11 -4.05
CA ARG A 35 -31.43 -35.43 -2.62
C ARG A 35 -30.15 -35.32 -1.78
N ASP A 36 -28.98 -35.14 -2.39
CA ASP A 36 -27.69 -35.12 -1.68
C ASP A 36 -27.06 -33.72 -1.64
N HIS A 37 -27.86 -32.66 -1.50
CA HIS A 37 -27.33 -31.44 -0.87
C HIS A 37 -27.16 -31.75 0.62
N SER A 38 -26.17 -32.56 0.97
CA SER A 38 -25.80 -32.77 2.35
C SER A 38 -25.29 -31.44 2.89
N ASP A 39 -26.00 -30.88 3.86
CA ASP A 39 -25.65 -29.73 4.71
C ASP A 39 -24.33 -29.91 5.51
N HIS A 40 -23.41 -30.76 5.06
CA HIS A 40 -22.06 -30.83 5.58
C HIS A 40 -21.23 -29.71 4.94
N VAL A 41 -21.54 -28.49 5.36
CA VAL A 41 -20.73 -27.30 5.14
C VAL A 41 -19.39 -27.52 5.86
N LEU A 42 -18.47 -28.25 5.23
CA LEU A 42 -17.06 -28.22 5.59
C LEU A 42 -16.57 -26.82 5.23
N ARG A 43 -16.64 -25.89 6.19
CA ARG A 43 -16.01 -24.58 6.03
C ARG A 43 -14.52 -24.83 5.85
N PHE A 44 -14.00 -24.50 4.68
CA PHE A 44 -12.56 -24.36 4.51
C PHE A 44 -12.04 -23.24 5.42
N VAL A 45 -10.74 -23.28 5.69
CA VAL A 45 -10.05 -22.33 6.58
C VAL A 45 -10.17 -20.88 6.09
N ASP A 46 -10.49 -20.68 4.80
CA ASP A 46 -10.63 -19.38 4.13
C ASP A 46 -12.09 -18.85 4.05
N GLU A 47 -13.05 -19.50 4.73
CA GLU A 47 -14.48 -19.12 4.68
C GLU A 47 -15.07 -19.07 3.26
N HIS A 48 -14.41 -19.65 2.25
CA HIS A 48 -15.01 -19.77 0.92
C HIS A 48 -16.18 -20.74 1.00
N LEU A 49 -17.36 -20.26 0.55
CA LEU A 49 -18.54 -21.10 0.47
C LEU A 49 -18.31 -22.20 -0.57
N HIS A 50 -18.41 -23.46 -0.14
CA HIS A 50 -18.91 -24.48 -1.06
C HIS A 50 -20.26 -24.04 -1.61
N ASP A 51 -20.58 -24.49 -2.83
CA ASP A 51 -21.83 -24.25 -3.55
C ASP A 51 -21.92 -22.95 -4.36
N THR A 52 -20.80 -22.37 -4.81
CA THR A 52 -20.91 -21.55 -6.03
C THR A 52 -21.37 -22.47 -7.18
N PRO A 53 -22.36 -22.07 -7.98
CA PRO A 53 -22.82 -22.90 -9.07
C PRO A 53 -21.65 -23.18 -10.01
N THR A 54 -21.49 -24.45 -10.42
CA THR A 54 -20.50 -24.82 -11.43
C THR A 54 -20.61 -23.86 -12.61
N PRO A 55 -19.51 -23.22 -13.05
CA PRO A 55 -19.57 -22.32 -14.18
C PRO A 55 -20.14 -23.02 -15.40
N LYS A 56 -21.25 -22.51 -15.96
CA LYS A 56 -21.92 -23.12 -17.12
C LYS A 56 -20.98 -23.31 -18.31
N GLU A 57 -20.00 -22.43 -18.43
CA GLU A 57 -18.96 -22.44 -19.47
C GLU A 57 -18.10 -23.72 -19.44
N TRP A 58 -18.02 -24.41 -18.30
CA TRP A 58 -17.26 -25.65 -18.18
C TRP A 58 -17.99 -26.84 -18.82
N GLY A 59 -19.29 -26.72 -19.11
CA GLY A 59 -20.07 -27.80 -19.73
C GLY A 59 -20.22 -29.05 -18.84
N LEU A 60 -20.03 -28.90 -17.53
CA LEU A 60 -20.15 -29.97 -16.53
C LEU A 60 -21.52 -29.99 -15.85
N ASP A 61 -22.52 -29.39 -16.50
CA ASP A 61 -23.91 -29.35 -16.01
C ASP A 61 -24.44 -30.79 -15.83
N GLY A 62 -24.89 -31.11 -14.62
CA GLY A 62 -25.43 -32.43 -14.29
C GLY A 62 -24.44 -33.41 -13.64
N ILE A 63 -23.17 -33.04 -13.46
CA ILE A 63 -22.16 -33.80 -12.71
C ILE A 63 -21.98 -33.18 -11.32
N GLU A 64 -21.86 -34.02 -10.30
CA GLU A 64 -21.60 -33.60 -8.92
C GLU A 64 -20.27 -32.83 -8.84
N ARG A 65 -20.32 -31.62 -8.27
CA ARG A 65 -19.13 -30.80 -8.02
C ARG A 65 -18.46 -31.26 -6.74
N VAL A 66 -17.16 -31.55 -6.83
CA VAL A 66 -16.33 -31.92 -5.69
C VAL A 66 -15.15 -30.95 -5.61
N ASP A 67 -15.12 -30.10 -4.59
CA ASP A 67 -14.02 -29.16 -4.39
C ASP A 67 -12.96 -29.71 -3.43
N VAL A 68 -11.72 -29.27 -3.61
CA VAL A 68 -10.57 -29.59 -2.74
C VAL A 68 -9.70 -28.35 -2.57
N ASN A 69 -8.95 -28.26 -1.47
CA ASN A 69 -7.94 -27.21 -1.36
C ASN A 69 -6.72 -27.54 -2.22
N GLN A 70 -5.98 -26.50 -2.62
CA GLN A 70 -4.69 -26.69 -3.29
C GLN A 70 -3.71 -27.54 -2.45
N ALA A 71 -3.77 -27.42 -1.12
CA ALA A 71 -2.95 -28.22 -0.21
C ALA A 71 -3.28 -29.72 -0.26
N ASP A 72 -4.52 -30.09 -0.61
CA ASP A 72 -5.06 -31.45 -0.60
C ASP A 72 -4.64 -32.27 -1.83
N ILE A 73 -4.09 -31.62 -2.86
CA ILE A 73 -3.56 -32.28 -4.06
C ILE A 73 -2.35 -33.18 -3.70
N ALA A 74 -1.47 -32.70 -2.81
CA ALA A 74 -0.29 -33.45 -2.40
C ALA A 74 -0.62 -34.80 -1.71
N PRO A 75 -1.50 -34.87 -0.69
CA PRO A 75 -1.90 -36.14 -0.10
C PRO A 75 -2.63 -37.02 -1.12
N LEU A 76 -3.52 -36.46 -1.96
CA LEU A 76 -4.19 -37.22 -3.03
C LEU A 76 -3.19 -37.95 -3.94
N MET A 77 -2.21 -37.22 -4.48
CA MET A 77 -1.19 -37.80 -5.36
C MET A 77 -0.36 -38.88 -4.65
N SER A 78 0.07 -38.64 -3.41
CA SER A 78 0.87 -39.62 -2.67
C SER A 78 0.11 -40.91 -2.38
N THR A 79 -1.17 -40.80 -2.03
CA THR A 79 -2.01 -41.96 -1.74
C THR A 79 -2.27 -42.79 -2.99
N LEU A 80 -2.55 -42.18 -4.13
CA LEU A 80 -2.75 -42.90 -5.41
C LEU A 80 -1.48 -43.64 -5.88
N LEU A 81 -0.30 -43.11 -5.56
CA LEU A 81 0.98 -43.74 -5.88
C LEU A 81 1.41 -44.80 -4.84
N GLY A 82 0.68 -44.95 -3.74
CA GLY A 82 1.08 -45.80 -2.61
C GLY A 82 2.37 -45.30 -1.93
N LEU A 83 2.62 -43.99 -1.97
CA LEU A 83 3.80 -43.35 -1.38
C LEU A 83 3.45 -42.66 -0.05
N PRO A 84 4.42 -42.50 0.86
CA PRO A 84 4.22 -41.72 2.08
C PRO A 84 3.82 -40.27 1.78
N CYS A 85 2.90 -39.71 2.59
CA CYS A 85 2.48 -38.31 2.44
C CYS A 85 3.70 -37.35 2.55
N PRO A 86 3.79 -36.32 1.68
CA PRO A 86 4.93 -35.40 1.69
C PRO A 86 5.09 -34.68 3.03
N VAL A 87 6.33 -34.61 3.55
CA VAL A 87 6.63 -34.14 4.91
C VAL A 87 6.16 -32.71 5.22
N ASN A 88 6.03 -31.85 4.21
CA ASN A 88 5.59 -30.45 4.36
C ASN A 88 4.12 -30.22 3.95
N SER A 89 3.40 -31.27 3.55
CA SER A 89 1.99 -31.13 3.19
C SER A 89 1.14 -30.90 4.43
N VAL A 90 0.25 -29.92 4.39
CA VAL A 90 -0.78 -29.66 5.41
C VAL A 90 -2.18 -29.99 4.89
N GLY A 91 -2.25 -30.69 3.75
CA GLY A 91 -3.50 -31.04 3.10
C GLY A 91 -4.19 -32.23 3.74
N ASN A 92 -5.51 -32.25 3.62
CA ASN A 92 -6.36 -33.38 3.95
C ASN A 92 -6.46 -34.31 2.73
N LEU A 93 -6.53 -35.62 2.95
CA LEU A 93 -6.81 -36.57 1.87
C LEU A 93 -8.27 -36.41 1.38
N PRO A 94 -8.52 -36.04 0.12
CA PRO A 94 -9.89 -35.87 -0.39
C PRO A 94 -10.51 -37.23 -0.75
N LEU A 95 -11.23 -37.83 0.20
CA LEU A 95 -11.86 -39.16 0.09
C LEU A 95 -12.92 -39.25 -1.04
N SER A 96 -13.48 -38.12 -1.44
CA SER A 96 -14.42 -37.99 -2.55
C SER A 96 -13.79 -38.33 -3.91
N TYR A 97 -12.48 -38.18 -4.05
CA TYR A 97 -11.75 -38.48 -5.29
C TYR A 97 -11.22 -39.91 -5.35
N VAL A 98 -11.05 -40.57 -4.21
CA VAL A 98 -10.33 -41.84 -4.09
C VAL A 98 -11.30 -43.02 -4.08
N ASP A 99 -11.03 -44.02 -4.93
CA ASP A 99 -11.75 -45.29 -4.98
C ASP A 99 -10.92 -46.39 -4.32
N MET A 100 -11.18 -46.64 -3.03
CA MET A 100 -10.47 -47.60 -2.19
C MET A 100 -11.45 -48.43 -1.37
N LYS A 101 -10.99 -49.59 -0.90
CA LYS A 101 -11.72 -50.35 0.12
C LYS A 101 -11.70 -49.60 1.44
N GLU A 102 -12.72 -49.79 2.28
CA GLU A 102 -12.82 -49.12 3.58
C GLU A 102 -11.56 -49.27 4.46
N GLU A 103 -10.92 -50.44 4.44
CA GLU A 103 -9.68 -50.69 5.18
C GLU A 103 -8.51 -49.81 4.67
N GLU A 104 -8.29 -49.81 3.35
CA GLU A 104 -7.23 -49.02 2.70
C GLU A 104 -7.48 -47.51 2.87
N GLU A 105 -8.75 -47.10 2.84
CA GLU A 105 -9.16 -45.71 3.03
C GLU A 105 -8.82 -45.20 4.43
N VAL A 106 -9.16 -45.97 5.47
CA VAL A 106 -8.82 -45.60 6.86
C VAL A 106 -7.31 -45.60 7.07
N GLU A 107 -6.58 -46.59 6.54
CA GLU A 107 -5.12 -46.61 6.64
C GLU A 107 -4.48 -45.38 6.00
N ALA A 108 -4.96 -44.95 4.83
CA ALA A 108 -4.50 -43.74 4.17
C ALA A 108 -4.77 -42.47 4.98
N VAL A 109 -5.96 -42.35 5.60
CA VAL A 109 -6.30 -41.21 6.47
C VAL A 109 -5.46 -41.22 7.75
N VAL A 110 -5.23 -42.39 8.35
CA VAL A 110 -4.34 -42.52 9.52
C VAL A 110 -2.92 -42.13 9.16
N ALA A 111 -2.42 -42.51 7.98
CA ALA A 111 -1.09 -42.12 7.50
C ALA A 111 -0.97 -40.59 7.30
N ASN A 112 -1.96 -39.97 6.64
CA ASN A 112 -2.05 -38.51 6.49
C ASN A 112 -2.09 -37.80 7.86
N THR A 113 -2.91 -38.31 8.78
CA THR A 113 -3.03 -37.79 10.16
C THR A 113 -1.71 -37.88 10.93
N LYS A 114 -1.05 -39.04 10.91
CA LYS A 114 0.26 -39.25 11.55
C LYS A 114 1.32 -38.31 10.98
N GLN A 115 1.29 -38.05 9.68
CA GLN A 115 2.23 -37.12 9.03
C GLN A 115 2.03 -35.68 9.51
N ILE A 116 0.79 -35.17 9.55
CA ILE A 116 0.49 -33.81 10.08
C ILE A 116 0.82 -33.71 11.57
N LEU A 117 0.50 -34.74 12.35
CA LEU A 117 0.85 -34.80 13.78
C LEU A 117 2.36 -34.72 13.98
N ASN A 118 3.15 -35.44 13.18
CA ASN A 118 4.61 -35.39 13.27
C ASN A 118 5.17 -34.00 12.96
N GLN A 119 4.57 -33.25 12.03
CA GLN A 119 4.93 -31.85 11.82
C GLN A 119 4.67 -31.00 13.07
N PHE A 120 3.50 -31.16 13.70
CA PHE A 120 3.16 -30.48 14.95
C PHE A 120 4.17 -30.80 16.05
N LEU A 121 4.49 -32.08 16.26
CA LEU A 121 5.45 -32.52 17.27
C LEU A 121 6.84 -31.93 17.01
N ARG A 122 7.28 -31.91 15.74
CA ARG A 122 8.57 -31.33 15.36
C ARG A 122 8.60 -29.82 15.62
N LYS A 123 7.56 -29.08 15.24
CA LYS A 123 7.47 -27.63 15.51
C LYS A 123 7.46 -27.34 17.01
N SER A 124 6.69 -28.10 17.77
CA SER A 124 6.64 -28.04 19.24
C SER A 124 8.03 -28.25 19.86
N GLN A 125 8.75 -29.29 19.41
CA GLN A 125 10.09 -29.58 19.89
C GLN A 125 11.09 -28.45 19.57
N ILE A 126 11.08 -27.94 18.35
CA ILE A 126 11.96 -26.82 17.94
C ILE A 126 11.67 -25.60 18.82
N LYS A 127 10.39 -25.22 18.97
CA LYS A 127 10.02 -24.05 19.78
C LYS A 127 10.37 -24.24 21.26
N ARG A 128 10.18 -25.45 21.81
CA ARG A 128 10.58 -25.78 23.18
C ARG A 128 12.09 -25.70 23.39
N SER A 129 12.89 -26.07 22.39
CA SER A 129 14.35 -26.05 22.50
C SER A 129 14.94 -24.64 22.50
N HIS A 130 14.22 -23.67 21.95
CA HIS A 130 14.70 -22.29 21.82
C HIS A 130 13.97 -21.31 22.75
N SER A 131 12.74 -21.57 23.19
CA SER A 131 11.99 -20.63 24.02
C SER A 131 12.37 -20.73 25.50
N LEU A 132 12.63 -19.58 26.14
CA LEU A 132 12.88 -19.53 27.59
C LEU A 132 11.62 -19.87 28.40
N TYR A 133 10.44 -19.50 27.89
CA TYR A 133 9.14 -19.78 28.52
C TYR A 133 8.18 -20.46 27.53
N PHE A 134 8.32 -21.78 27.41
CA PHE A 134 7.54 -22.59 26.50
C PHE A 134 6.12 -22.87 27.04
N LYS A 135 5.09 -22.51 26.26
CA LYS A 135 3.69 -22.84 26.50
C LYS A 135 3.22 -23.91 25.51
N PRO A 136 2.97 -25.16 25.95
CA PRO A 136 2.51 -26.22 25.07
C PRO A 136 1.07 -25.99 24.60
N PHE A 137 0.75 -26.53 23.42
CA PHE A 137 -0.63 -26.62 22.95
C PHE A 137 -1.39 -27.71 23.72
N LYS A 138 -2.20 -27.30 24.70
CA LYS A 138 -2.88 -28.20 25.64
C LYS A 138 -3.75 -29.29 25.00
N PRO A 139 -4.53 -29.02 23.93
CA PRO A 139 -5.42 -30.04 23.35
C PRO A 139 -4.70 -31.31 22.88
N LEU A 140 -3.44 -31.18 22.46
CA LEU A 140 -2.61 -32.32 22.04
C LEU A 140 -1.64 -32.81 23.13
N ALA A 141 -1.87 -32.49 24.40
CA ALA A 141 -1.02 -33.00 25.48
C ALA A 141 -1.09 -34.54 25.61
N GLN A 142 -2.23 -35.14 25.27
CA GLN A 142 -2.50 -36.58 25.36
C GLN A 142 -2.56 -37.28 23.99
N TYR A 143 -1.87 -36.74 22.98
CA TYR A 143 -1.90 -37.29 21.61
C TYR A 143 -1.54 -38.77 21.53
N SER A 144 -0.65 -39.25 22.40
CA SER A 144 -0.24 -40.66 22.46
C SER A 144 -1.39 -41.59 22.83
N SER A 145 -2.30 -41.16 23.71
CA SER A 145 -3.49 -41.93 24.06
C SER A 145 -4.45 -42.04 22.89
N MET A 146 -4.66 -40.95 22.15
CA MET A 146 -5.51 -40.96 20.94
C MET A 146 -4.92 -41.85 19.85
N LEU A 147 -3.60 -41.82 19.63
CA LEU A 147 -2.92 -42.72 18.68
C LEU A 147 -3.10 -44.20 19.06
N ASN A 148 -2.89 -44.54 20.34
CA ASN A 148 -3.08 -45.91 20.82
C ASN A 148 -4.54 -46.39 20.67
N GLN A 149 -5.51 -45.49 20.85
CA GLN A 149 -6.93 -45.79 20.62
C GLN A 149 -7.20 -46.05 19.13
N ILE A 150 -6.67 -45.23 18.22
CA ILE A 150 -6.78 -45.44 16.77
C ILE A 150 -6.20 -46.81 16.39
N GLU A 151 -5.02 -47.16 16.89
CA GLU A 151 -4.39 -48.46 16.60
C GLU A 151 -5.21 -49.64 17.17
N GLY A 152 -5.81 -49.49 18.35
CA GLY A 152 -6.73 -50.48 18.91
C GLY A 152 -8.00 -50.66 18.06
N LEU A 153 -8.58 -49.57 17.55
CA LEU A 153 -9.76 -49.62 16.67
C LEU A 153 -9.47 -50.27 15.31
N LEU A 154 -8.27 -50.04 14.76
CA LEU A 154 -7.81 -50.72 13.54
C LEU A 154 -7.71 -52.24 13.74
N ILE A 155 -7.12 -52.70 14.85
CA ILE A 155 -7.03 -54.13 15.18
C ILE A 155 -8.44 -54.74 15.37
N ALA A 156 -9.35 -53.99 15.98
CA ALA A 156 -10.74 -54.38 16.17
C ALA A 156 -11.59 -54.31 14.89
N ARG A 157 -11.05 -53.80 13.77
CA ARG A 157 -11.74 -53.53 12.50
C ARG A 157 -12.95 -52.60 12.61
N ASP A 158 -12.95 -51.72 13.61
CA ASP A 158 -13.93 -50.63 13.69
C ASP A 158 -13.42 -49.42 12.89
N TYR A 159 -13.50 -49.56 11.57
CA TYR A 159 -12.98 -48.59 10.60
C TYR A 159 -13.67 -47.23 10.74
N LYS A 160 -14.97 -47.20 11.05
CA LYS A 160 -15.74 -45.96 11.17
C LYS A 160 -15.28 -45.13 12.38
N ALA A 161 -15.10 -45.75 13.54
CA ALA A 161 -14.59 -45.06 14.72
C ALA A 161 -13.13 -44.63 14.54
N ALA A 162 -12.30 -45.47 13.92
CA ALA A 162 -10.90 -45.15 13.62
C ALA A 162 -10.78 -43.94 12.68
N MET A 163 -11.63 -43.84 11.66
CA MET A 163 -11.70 -42.70 10.75
C MET A 163 -12.00 -41.41 11.51
N GLN A 164 -13.13 -41.37 12.24
CA GLN A 164 -13.56 -40.18 12.97
C GLN A 164 -12.51 -39.69 13.97
N LEU A 165 -11.89 -40.61 14.72
CA LEU A 165 -10.86 -40.26 15.68
C LEU A 165 -9.58 -39.72 15.00
N SER A 166 -9.23 -40.27 13.83
CA SER A 166 -8.10 -39.81 13.03
C SER A 166 -8.34 -38.41 12.47
N GLU A 167 -9.53 -38.13 11.93
CA GLU A 167 -9.89 -36.80 11.43
C GLU A 167 -9.89 -35.75 12.55
N ASN A 168 -10.41 -36.10 13.74
CA ASN A 168 -10.36 -35.24 14.92
C ASN A 168 -8.90 -34.94 15.34
N LEU A 169 -8.05 -35.97 15.38
CA LEU A 169 -6.63 -35.82 15.70
C LEU A 169 -5.92 -34.93 14.68
N ARG A 170 -6.22 -35.10 13.39
CA ARG A 170 -5.70 -34.27 12.30
C ARG A 170 -6.11 -32.81 12.46
N SER A 171 -7.40 -32.56 12.72
CA SER A 171 -7.91 -31.19 12.95
C SER A 171 -7.18 -30.52 14.11
N LEU A 172 -7.03 -31.21 15.24
CA LEU A 172 -6.29 -30.68 16.39
C LEU A 172 -4.80 -30.44 16.07
N ALA A 173 -4.19 -31.28 15.22
CA ALA A 173 -2.81 -31.10 14.78
C ALA A 173 -2.64 -29.88 13.87
N LEU A 174 -3.59 -29.63 12.96
CA LEU A 174 -3.62 -28.42 12.14
C LEU A 174 -3.79 -27.16 13.02
N ASP A 175 -4.71 -27.18 13.99
CA ASP A 175 -4.87 -26.08 14.96
C ASP A 175 -3.58 -25.87 15.77
N GLY A 176 -2.92 -26.95 16.19
CA GLY A 176 -1.65 -26.90 16.89
C GLY A 176 -0.52 -26.33 16.02
N LEU A 177 -0.49 -26.63 14.72
CA LEU A 177 0.44 -26.03 13.76
C LEU A 177 0.20 -24.53 13.62
N HIS A 178 -1.06 -24.11 13.52
CA HIS A 178 -1.45 -22.71 13.47
C HIS A 178 -1.06 -21.95 14.75
N TYR A 179 -1.26 -22.57 15.92
CA TYR A 179 -0.79 -22.03 17.20
C TYR A 179 0.71 -21.77 17.22
N PHE A 180 1.54 -22.68 16.70
CA PHE A 180 2.98 -22.47 16.64
C PHE A 180 3.43 -21.50 15.54
N GLN A 181 2.68 -21.38 14.44
CA GLN A 181 2.92 -20.37 13.41
C GLN A 181 2.63 -18.95 13.93
N THR A 182 1.62 -18.80 14.78
CA THR A 182 1.20 -17.51 15.37
C THR A 182 1.70 -17.30 16.80
N TYR A 183 2.62 -18.15 17.28
CA TYR A 183 3.05 -18.18 18.69
C TYR A 183 3.60 -16.83 19.17
N ASP A 184 4.43 -16.18 18.35
CA ASP A 184 5.07 -14.91 18.68
C ASP A 184 4.26 -13.69 18.21
N TRP A 185 3.09 -13.91 17.59
CA TRP A 185 2.30 -12.87 16.93
C TRP A 185 1.93 -11.73 17.87
N LEU A 186 1.40 -12.03 19.07
CA LEU A 186 0.98 -11.01 20.02
C LEU A 186 2.15 -10.15 20.50
N MET A 187 3.29 -10.79 20.79
CA MET A 187 4.52 -10.10 21.21
C MET A 187 4.99 -9.17 20.10
N LEU A 188 5.15 -9.71 18.89
CA LEU A 188 5.64 -8.96 17.74
C LEU A 188 4.69 -7.80 17.37
N MET A 189 3.37 -8.05 17.39
CA MET A 189 2.34 -7.04 17.18
C MET A 189 2.46 -5.91 18.21
N THR A 190 2.63 -6.24 19.49
CA THR A 190 2.78 -5.24 20.56
C THR A 190 4.01 -4.37 20.36
N ILE A 191 5.15 -4.96 19.99
CA ILE A 191 6.40 -4.21 19.81
C ILE A 191 6.36 -3.35 18.57
N ILE A 192 5.87 -3.89 17.45
CA ILE A 192 5.75 -3.13 16.20
C ILE A 192 4.77 -1.97 16.37
N THR A 193 3.63 -2.19 17.03
CA THR A 193 2.67 -1.11 17.32
C THR A 193 3.28 -0.05 18.25
N LEU A 194 3.99 -0.44 19.31
CA LEU A 194 4.75 0.50 20.14
C LEU A 194 5.84 1.24 19.35
N GLY A 195 6.49 0.58 18.39
CA GLY A 195 7.46 1.18 17.49
C GLY A 195 6.83 2.26 16.60
N TYR A 196 5.68 1.97 15.99
CA TYR A 196 4.94 2.95 15.18
C TYR A 196 4.43 4.12 16.02
N ILE A 197 3.85 3.86 17.20
CA ILE A 197 3.41 4.93 18.12
C ILE A 197 4.60 5.78 18.55
N GLY A 198 5.71 5.14 18.93
CA GLY A 198 6.96 5.82 19.27
C GLY A 198 7.46 6.69 18.13
N TRP A 199 7.46 6.18 16.90
CA TRP A 199 7.88 6.94 15.72
C TRP A 199 7.00 8.18 15.49
N MET A 200 5.67 8.03 15.58
CA MET A 200 4.73 9.14 15.45
C MET A 200 4.96 10.21 16.52
N VAL A 201 5.12 9.80 17.79
CA VAL A 201 5.39 10.73 18.90
C VAL A 201 6.73 11.43 18.69
N PHE A 202 7.77 10.69 18.33
CA PHE A 202 9.10 11.25 18.05
C PHE A 202 9.05 12.29 16.93
N LEU A 203 8.38 12.00 15.81
CA LEU A 203 8.19 12.95 14.72
C LEU A 203 7.42 14.20 15.15
N VAL A 204 6.34 14.05 15.93
CA VAL A 204 5.59 15.19 16.45
C VAL A 204 6.47 16.06 17.34
N LEU A 205 7.25 15.47 18.24
CA LEU A 205 8.18 16.22 19.09
C LEU A 205 9.23 16.95 18.26
N HIS A 206 9.82 16.27 17.28
CA HIS A 206 10.81 16.87 16.38
C HIS A 206 10.22 18.04 15.59
N VAL A 207 9.01 17.89 15.02
CA VAL A 207 8.33 18.95 14.27
C VAL A 207 8.00 20.14 15.16
N LEU A 208 7.52 19.89 16.38
CA LEU A 208 7.23 20.94 17.35
C LEU A 208 8.52 21.69 17.74
N GLN A 209 9.63 20.99 17.96
CA GLN A 209 10.90 21.61 18.35
C GLN A 209 11.55 22.41 17.21
N ALA A 210 11.59 21.85 16.00
CA ALA A 210 12.33 22.44 14.87
C ALA A 210 11.55 23.52 14.12
N TYR A 211 10.22 23.41 14.04
CA TYR A 211 9.40 24.23 13.14
C TYR A 211 8.36 25.12 13.83
N THR A 212 8.16 25.02 15.15
CA THR A 212 7.20 25.90 15.86
C THR A 212 7.89 26.94 16.72
N SER A 213 7.22 28.08 16.91
CA SER A 213 7.69 29.17 17.77
C SER A 213 7.62 28.83 19.27
N LEU A 214 7.26 27.60 19.64
CA LEU A 214 7.19 27.16 21.03
C LEU A 214 8.56 27.25 21.74
N LEU A 215 9.64 27.30 20.95
CA LEU A 215 11.03 27.47 21.36
C LEU A 215 11.41 28.94 21.66
N GLY A 216 10.67 29.92 21.12
CA GLY A 216 11.15 31.29 20.92
C GLY A 216 11.47 32.10 22.19
N ASP A 217 10.66 32.01 23.24
CA ASP A 217 10.80 32.91 24.41
C ASP A 217 11.25 32.21 25.70
N THR A 218 10.98 30.91 25.86
CA THR A 218 11.33 30.14 27.07
C THR A 218 12.63 29.35 26.93
N TYR A 219 12.99 28.94 25.72
CA TYR A 219 14.05 27.95 25.50
C TYR A 219 15.47 28.54 25.45
N ARG A 220 15.63 29.81 25.04
CA ARG A 220 16.95 30.48 25.02
C ARG A 220 17.56 30.66 26.43
N LYS A 221 16.73 30.60 27.48
CA LYS A 221 17.17 30.55 28.89
C LYS A 221 17.35 29.11 29.41
N GLU A 222 16.63 28.13 28.84
CA GLU A 222 16.70 26.71 29.22
C GLU A 222 17.77 25.90 28.43
N GLU A 223 18.33 26.43 27.34
CA GLU A 223 19.47 25.84 26.63
C GLU A 223 20.74 25.77 27.49
N ALA A 224 20.95 26.76 28.36
CA ALA A 224 21.98 26.70 29.39
C ALA A 224 21.71 25.58 30.43
N PHE A 225 20.46 25.15 30.59
CA PHE A 225 20.05 24.05 31.45
C PHE A 225 20.11 22.67 30.77
N ARG A 226 19.91 22.59 29.44
CA ARG A 226 20.06 21.35 28.63
C ARG A 226 21.46 20.76 28.73
N GLN A 227 22.48 21.60 28.89
CA GLN A 227 23.87 21.15 29.03
C GLN A 227 24.17 20.53 30.41
N GLN A 228 23.25 20.68 31.38
CA GLN A 228 23.46 20.29 32.79
C GLN A 228 22.56 19.13 33.26
N TYR A 229 21.60 18.66 32.46
CA TYR A 229 20.71 17.55 32.83
C TYR A 229 21.01 16.26 32.04
N ASN A 230 21.65 15.29 32.70
CA ASN A 230 21.67 13.82 32.53
C ASN A 230 21.13 13.12 31.24
N THR A 231 21.23 13.68 30.04
CA THR A 231 20.93 12.99 28.76
C THR A 231 21.74 11.69 28.61
N GLY A 232 22.96 11.68 29.14
CA GLY A 232 23.80 10.49 29.20
C GLY A 232 23.21 9.35 30.05
N LYS A 233 22.46 9.65 31.12
CA LYS A 233 21.90 8.60 32.00
C LYS A 233 20.73 7.88 31.34
N VAL A 234 19.81 8.61 30.70
CA VAL A 234 18.65 7.99 30.03
C VAL A 234 19.12 7.15 28.83
N ASN A 235 20.06 7.67 28.03
CA ASN A 235 20.70 6.90 26.97
C ASN A 235 21.43 5.65 27.50
N LEU A 236 22.13 5.75 28.64
CA LEU A 236 22.78 4.60 29.26
C LEU A 236 21.74 3.53 29.65
N TRP A 237 20.65 3.91 30.32
CA TRP A 237 19.57 2.99 30.68
C TRP A 237 18.88 2.38 29.44
N GLY A 238 18.67 3.18 28.39
CA GLY A 238 18.12 2.70 27.12
C GLY A 238 19.04 1.69 26.42
N CYS A 239 20.35 1.97 26.37
CA CYS A 239 21.36 1.03 25.84
C CYS A 239 21.46 -0.25 26.66
N LEU A 240 21.42 -0.16 28.00
CA LEU A 240 21.40 -1.33 28.88
C LEU A 240 20.15 -2.18 28.65
N PHE A 241 18.98 -1.55 28.57
CA PHE A 241 17.72 -2.24 28.29
C PHE A 241 17.72 -2.92 26.92
N MET A 242 18.19 -2.22 25.88
CA MET A 242 18.39 -2.79 24.54
C MET A 242 19.37 -3.96 24.55
N GLY A 243 20.47 -3.86 25.30
CA GLY A 243 21.45 -4.93 25.47
C GLY A 243 20.85 -6.16 26.12
N VAL A 244 20.10 -6.00 27.22
CA VAL A 244 19.40 -7.11 27.91
C VAL A 244 18.41 -7.79 26.97
N LEU A 245 17.57 -7.03 26.27
CA LEU A 245 16.61 -7.59 25.31
C LEU A 245 17.32 -8.32 24.16
N SER A 246 18.43 -7.76 23.66
CA SER A 246 19.20 -8.39 22.58
C SER A 246 19.82 -9.71 23.02
N VAL A 247 20.31 -9.79 24.26
CA VAL A 247 20.81 -11.05 24.85
C VAL A 247 19.68 -12.07 25.01
N LEU A 248 18.51 -11.66 25.52
CA LEU A 248 17.35 -12.54 25.64
C LEU A 248 16.92 -13.12 24.28
N LEU A 249 16.80 -12.27 23.26
CA LEU A 249 16.46 -12.67 21.89
C LEU A 249 17.52 -13.58 21.26
N PHE A 250 18.80 -13.36 21.59
CA PHE A 250 19.89 -14.22 21.14
C PHE A 250 19.83 -15.60 21.81
N LEU A 251 19.57 -15.65 23.12
CA LEU A 251 19.34 -16.89 23.85
C LEU A 251 18.14 -17.66 23.29
N GLU A 252 17.09 -16.94 22.84
CA GLU A 252 15.92 -17.53 22.20
C GLU A 252 16.13 -17.93 20.73
N ARG A 253 17.33 -17.73 20.16
CA ARG A 253 17.65 -17.95 18.74
C ARG A 253 16.63 -17.30 17.80
N SER A 254 16.16 -16.11 18.17
CA SER A 254 15.15 -15.40 17.39
C SER A 254 15.70 -14.93 16.04
N PRO A 255 14.86 -14.77 15.00
CA PRO A 255 15.30 -14.26 13.72
C PRO A 255 15.92 -12.85 13.83
N PRO A 256 16.89 -12.48 12.98
CA PRO A 256 17.52 -11.15 13.02
C PRO A 256 16.53 -9.98 12.96
N LEU A 257 15.39 -10.15 12.28
CA LEU A 257 14.34 -9.15 12.20
C LEU A 257 13.74 -8.81 13.58
N TYR A 258 13.69 -9.76 14.51
CA TYR A 258 13.15 -9.51 15.85
C TYR A 258 14.05 -8.53 16.58
N HIS A 259 15.37 -8.73 16.52
CA HIS A 259 16.34 -7.80 17.09
C HIS A 259 16.17 -6.38 16.53
N ALA A 260 15.95 -6.24 15.22
CA ALA A 260 15.72 -4.94 14.58
C ALA A 260 14.46 -4.24 15.11
N TYR A 261 13.33 -4.96 15.21
CA TYR A 261 12.07 -4.39 15.71
C TYR A 261 12.17 -3.93 17.17
N PHE A 262 12.76 -4.76 18.04
CA PHE A 262 12.96 -4.40 19.44
C PHE A 262 13.94 -3.24 19.58
N ALA A 263 15.09 -3.28 18.90
CA ALA A 263 16.10 -2.24 18.98
C ALA A 263 15.55 -0.88 18.51
N MET A 264 14.85 -0.84 17.38
CA MET A 264 14.22 0.38 16.86
C MET A 264 13.19 0.94 17.86
N THR A 265 12.35 0.06 18.41
CA THR A 265 11.33 0.48 19.39
C THR A 265 11.99 1.06 20.64
N VAL A 266 12.96 0.35 21.23
CA VAL A 266 13.69 0.83 22.42
C VAL A 266 14.42 2.15 22.14
N PHE A 267 15.06 2.26 20.98
CA PHE A 267 15.75 3.48 20.57
C PHE A 267 14.78 4.67 20.53
N LEU A 268 13.64 4.54 19.85
CA LEU A 268 12.67 5.62 19.74
C LEU A 268 12.11 6.05 21.10
N TRP A 269 11.73 5.10 21.94
CA TRP A 269 11.22 5.41 23.28
C TRP A 269 12.29 6.03 24.19
N THR A 270 13.56 5.61 24.05
CA THR A 270 14.68 6.26 24.75
C THR A 270 14.83 7.72 24.32
N GLN A 271 14.73 8.02 23.02
CA GLN A 271 14.78 9.41 22.52
C GLN A 271 13.59 10.25 23.01
N ILE A 272 12.38 9.69 23.05
CA ILE A 272 11.21 10.40 23.59
C ILE A 272 11.40 10.72 25.07
N LEU A 273 11.95 9.78 25.85
CA LEU A 273 12.23 9.98 27.28
C LEU A 273 13.34 11.01 27.52
N ASN A 274 14.32 11.14 26.62
CA ASN A 274 15.30 12.22 26.68
C ASN A 274 14.63 13.60 26.61
N GLU A 275 13.57 13.71 25.80
CA GLU A 275 12.81 14.94 25.60
C GLU A 275 11.72 15.17 26.68
N TYR A 276 11.75 14.43 27.79
CA TYR A 276 10.76 14.54 28.87
C TYR A 276 10.57 15.96 29.40
N GLN A 277 11.65 16.75 29.50
CA GLN A 277 11.55 18.15 29.93
C GLN A 277 10.74 19.00 28.95
N PHE A 278 10.95 18.80 27.64
CA PHE A 278 10.17 19.46 26.60
C PHE A 278 8.71 19.02 26.64
N ILE A 279 8.42 17.72 26.82
CA ILE A 279 7.05 17.21 27.00
C ILE A 279 6.37 17.88 28.21
N LYS A 280 7.09 18.00 29.34
CA LYS A 280 6.59 18.68 30.54
C LYS A 280 6.38 20.18 30.33
N ALA A 281 7.23 20.83 29.53
CA ALA A 281 7.07 22.24 29.16
C ALA A 281 5.86 22.44 28.22
N LEU A 282 5.71 21.57 27.22
CA LEU A 282 4.58 21.53 26.29
C LEU A 282 3.27 21.35 27.05
N TRP A 283 3.18 20.37 27.96
CA TRP A 283 2.00 20.14 28.79
C TRP A 283 1.62 21.38 29.63
N ARG A 284 2.61 22.03 30.25
CA ARG A 284 2.40 23.29 30.98
C ARG A 284 1.95 24.42 30.07
N HIS A 285 2.49 24.51 28.84
CA HIS A 285 2.12 25.51 27.86
C HIS A 285 0.66 25.32 27.40
N LEU A 286 0.25 24.10 27.03
CA LEU A 286 -1.13 23.81 26.65
C LEU A 286 -2.10 24.08 27.81
N SER A 287 -1.76 23.68 29.03
CA SER A 287 -2.61 23.87 30.21
C SER A 287 -2.82 25.34 30.58
N ARG A 288 -1.85 26.22 30.26
CA ARG A 288 -1.93 27.67 30.54
C ARG A 288 -2.60 28.48 29.43
N ARG A 289 -2.81 27.91 28.24
CA ARG A 289 -3.44 28.61 27.12
C ARG A 289 -4.94 28.77 27.38
N LYS A 290 -5.52 29.82 26.78
CA LYS A 290 -6.97 30.05 26.81
C LYS A 290 -7.70 28.83 26.27
N PHE A 291 -8.84 28.49 26.88
CA PHE A 291 -9.70 27.36 26.48
C PHE A 291 -10.01 27.35 24.97
N ASN A 292 -10.17 28.53 24.35
CA ASN A 292 -10.38 28.68 22.90
C ASN A 292 -9.26 28.08 22.04
N TYR A 293 -8.01 28.07 22.49
CA TYR A 293 -6.90 27.46 21.74
C TYR A 293 -6.97 25.93 21.80
N VAL A 294 -7.30 25.37 22.98
CA VAL A 294 -7.50 23.93 23.17
C VAL A 294 -8.69 23.44 22.35
N ILE A 295 -9.81 24.18 22.35
CA ILE A 295 -10.96 23.87 21.47
C ILE A 295 -10.54 23.87 20.01
N LYS A 296 -9.80 24.88 19.53
CA LYS A 296 -9.32 24.91 18.14
C LYS A 296 -8.47 23.70 17.79
N LEU A 297 -7.56 23.30 18.67
CA LEU A 297 -6.72 22.11 18.47
C LEU A 297 -7.56 20.83 18.43
N LEU A 298 -8.54 20.70 19.34
CA LEU A 298 -9.45 19.55 19.38
C LEU A 298 -10.31 19.48 18.12
N VAL A 299 -10.88 20.61 17.68
CA VAL A 299 -11.66 20.69 16.43
C VAL A 299 -10.79 20.30 15.23
N THR A 300 -9.56 20.82 15.12
CA THR A 300 -8.63 20.44 14.06
C THR A 300 -8.29 18.94 14.12
N GLY A 301 -8.14 18.37 15.31
CA GLY A 301 -7.90 16.93 15.51
C GLY A 301 -9.07 16.08 15.05
N VAL A 302 -10.29 16.43 15.48
CA VAL A 302 -11.52 15.72 15.08
C VAL A 302 -11.74 15.81 13.57
N VAL A 303 -11.56 16.99 12.96
CA VAL A 303 -11.66 17.15 11.50
C VAL A 303 -10.61 16.30 10.78
N SER A 304 -9.37 16.26 11.27
CA SER A 304 -8.31 15.41 10.71
C SER A 304 -8.69 13.92 10.78
N LEU A 305 -9.26 13.46 11.89
CA LEU A 305 -9.71 12.08 12.06
C LEU A 305 -10.88 11.74 11.12
N ILE A 306 -11.85 12.64 10.94
CA ILE A 306 -12.95 12.45 9.99
C ILE A 306 -12.42 12.32 8.56
N ILE A 307 -11.45 13.16 8.17
CA ILE A 307 -10.80 13.07 6.85
C ILE A 307 -10.05 11.75 6.73
N LEU A 308 -9.35 11.31 7.77
CA LEU A 308 -8.62 10.04 7.75
C LEU A 308 -9.57 8.84 7.62
N GLU A 309 -10.67 8.83 8.38
CA GLU A 309 -11.70 7.79 8.28
C GLU A 309 -12.36 7.77 6.89
N PHE A 310 -12.63 8.95 6.34
CA PHE A 310 -13.09 9.09 4.96
C PHE A 310 -12.08 8.49 3.96
N LEU A 311 -10.78 8.71 4.16
CA LEU A 311 -9.74 8.10 3.33
C LEU A 311 -9.71 6.57 3.47
N VAL A 312 -9.90 6.03 4.68
CA VAL A 312 -9.99 4.57 4.87
C VAL A 312 -11.20 4.01 4.13
N HIS A 313 -12.37 4.65 4.26
CA HIS A 313 -13.57 4.19 3.57
C HIS A 313 -13.45 4.30 2.04
N SER A 314 -12.68 5.27 1.55
CA SER A 314 -12.39 5.42 0.12
C SER A 314 -11.63 4.24 -0.51
N PHE A 315 -10.96 3.41 0.30
CA PHE A 315 -10.36 2.16 -0.19
C PHE A 315 -11.42 1.14 -0.66
N THR A 316 -12.62 1.22 -0.10
CA THR A 316 -13.76 0.38 -0.49
C THR A 316 -14.59 1.05 -1.59
N GLU A 317 -14.89 2.34 -1.45
CA GLU A 317 -15.73 3.09 -2.39
C GLU A 317 -15.01 4.32 -2.98
N ARG A 318 -14.47 4.17 -4.19
CA ARG A 318 -13.73 5.26 -4.88
C ARG A 318 -14.60 6.46 -5.26
N LYS A 319 -15.92 6.27 -5.41
CA LYS A 319 -16.90 7.33 -5.74
C LYS A 319 -16.90 8.45 -4.70
N LEU A 320 -16.45 8.17 -3.48
CA LEU A 320 -16.30 9.16 -2.42
C LEU A 320 -15.33 10.27 -2.83
N TYR A 321 -14.25 9.95 -3.55
CA TYR A 321 -13.32 10.97 -4.05
C TYR A 321 -13.96 11.93 -5.06
N THR A 322 -14.93 11.47 -5.85
CA THR A 322 -15.69 12.34 -6.76
C THR A 322 -16.35 13.46 -5.97
N TRP A 323 -17.13 13.09 -4.95
CA TRP A 323 -17.83 14.05 -4.10
C TRP A 323 -16.85 14.96 -3.35
N CYS A 324 -15.74 14.39 -2.86
CA CYS A 324 -14.68 15.17 -2.22
C CYS A 324 -14.13 16.26 -3.15
N PHE A 325 -13.71 15.92 -4.37
CA PHE A 325 -13.15 16.91 -5.30
C PHE A 325 -14.19 17.91 -5.82
N LEU A 326 -15.45 17.51 -6.00
CA LEU A 326 -16.53 18.43 -6.38
C LEU A 326 -16.77 19.48 -5.29
N VAL A 327 -16.92 19.03 -4.04
CA VAL A 327 -17.20 19.89 -2.88
C VAL A 327 -15.99 20.75 -2.51
N VAL A 328 -14.81 20.13 -2.35
CA VAL A 328 -13.56 20.84 -2.00
C VAL A 328 -13.16 21.81 -3.10
N GLY A 329 -13.29 21.43 -4.37
CA GLY A 329 -13.00 22.32 -5.51
C GLY A 329 -13.88 23.57 -5.51
N ALA A 330 -15.19 23.41 -5.28
CA ALA A 330 -16.13 24.52 -5.20
C ALA A 330 -15.87 25.42 -3.97
N ILE A 331 -15.66 24.84 -2.79
CA ILE A 331 -15.38 25.58 -1.55
C ILE A 331 -14.07 26.35 -1.67
N ALA A 332 -12.98 25.70 -2.14
CA ALA A 332 -11.68 26.33 -2.32
C ALA A 332 -11.74 27.48 -3.33
N SER A 333 -12.48 27.30 -4.43
CA SER A 333 -12.69 28.33 -5.43
C SER A 333 -13.45 29.53 -4.87
N MET A 334 -14.59 29.32 -4.18
CA MET A 334 -15.35 30.40 -3.56
C MET A 334 -14.56 31.15 -2.48
N TYR A 335 -13.81 30.40 -1.66
CA TYR A 335 -12.94 30.99 -0.64
C TYR A 335 -11.88 31.89 -1.29
N LEU A 336 -11.23 31.41 -2.35
CA LEU A 336 -10.19 32.16 -3.04
C LEU A 336 -10.74 33.37 -3.81
N TYR A 337 -11.91 33.22 -4.42
CA TYR A 337 -12.61 34.30 -5.13
C TYR A 337 -12.93 35.48 -4.20
N ASN A 338 -13.32 35.21 -2.95
CA ASN A 338 -13.57 36.25 -1.95
C ASN A 338 -12.28 36.94 -1.47
N LEU A 339 -11.12 36.30 -1.62
CA LEU A 339 -9.84 36.77 -1.09
C LEU A 339 -8.99 37.51 -2.11
N ILE A 340 -9.13 37.21 -3.41
CA ILE A 340 -8.34 37.81 -4.48
C ILE A 340 -9.24 38.73 -5.33
N PRO A 341 -8.85 39.99 -5.59
CA PRO A 341 -9.60 40.83 -6.53
C PRO A 341 -9.67 40.19 -7.92
N TRP A 342 -10.77 40.44 -8.64
CA TRP A 342 -11.25 39.93 -9.95
C TRP A 342 -10.25 39.73 -11.12
N ARG A 343 -8.96 40.00 -10.93
CA ARG A 343 -7.90 39.96 -11.95
C ARG A 343 -7.20 38.61 -12.09
N SER A 344 -7.37 37.68 -11.13
CA SER A 344 -6.70 36.37 -11.16
C SER A 344 -7.64 35.25 -11.57
N ARG A 345 -7.27 34.48 -12.60
CA ARG A 345 -8.03 33.29 -13.09
C ARG A 345 -7.80 32.02 -12.24
N ILE A 346 -7.03 32.11 -11.16
CA ILE A 346 -6.67 30.97 -10.30
C ILE A 346 -7.89 30.29 -9.63
N PRO A 347 -8.91 31.00 -9.11
CA PRO A 347 -10.07 30.34 -8.49
C PRO A 347 -10.83 29.43 -9.46
N VAL A 348 -11.00 29.88 -10.70
CA VAL A 348 -11.67 29.11 -11.76
C VAL A 348 -10.81 27.90 -12.14
N PHE A 349 -9.49 28.09 -12.25
CA PHE A 349 -8.55 27.01 -12.53
C PHE A 349 -8.64 25.88 -11.48
N VAL A 350 -8.60 26.22 -10.19
CA VAL A 350 -8.73 25.23 -9.09
C VAL A 350 -10.02 24.41 -9.22
N CYS A 351 -11.16 25.08 -9.44
CA CYS A 351 -12.45 24.40 -9.58
C CYS A 351 -12.46 23.43 -10.76
N LEU A 352 -12.05 23.91 -11.94
CA LEU A 352 -12.07 23.11 -13.17
C LEU A 352 -11.13 21.90 -13.07
N THR A 353 -9.94 22.07 -12.48
CA THR A 353 -9.00 20.94 -12.33
C THR A 353 -9.51 19.89 -11.36
N CYS A 354 -10.13 20.29 -10.23
CA CYS A 354 -10.71 19.34 -9.28
C CYS A 354 -11.88 18.58 -9.90
N TRP A 355 -12.75 19.27 -10.64
CA TRP A 355 -13.89 18.63 -11.31
C TRP A 355 -13.43 17.69 -12.42
N PHE A 356 -12.39 18.07 -13.18
CA PHE A 356 -11.81 17.18 -14.19
C PHE A 356 -11.23 15.91 -13.56
N LEU A 357 -10.50 16.03 -12.44
CA LEU A 357 -9.96 14.87 -11.71
C LEU A 357 -11.08 13.97 -11.14
N SER A 358 -12.20 14.56 -10.71
CA SER A 358 -13.33 13.82 -10.14
C SER A 358 -13.92 12.78 -11.11
N LEU A 359 -13.86 13.03 -12.42
CA LEU A 359 -14.40 12.13 -13.45
C LEU A 359 -13.72 10.75 -13.43
N PHE A 360 -12.42 10.70 -13.16
CA PHE A 360 -11.64 9.46 -13.20
C PHE A 360 -12.03 8.49 -12.09
N THR A 361 -12.44 9.01 -10.93
CA THR A 361 -12.85 8.19 -9.79
C THR A 361 -14.21 7.49 -10.00
N LEU A 362 -14.99 7.93 -10.99
CA LEU A 362 -16.21 7.26 -11.46
C LEU A 362 -15.95 6.24 -12.57
N MET A 363 -14.78 6.31 -13.22
CA MET A 363 -14.44 5.40 -14.31
C MET A 363 -14.15 3.99 -13.78
N PRO A 364 -14.43 2.95 -14.60
CA PRO A 364 -14.25 1.57 -14.17
C PRO A 364 -12.81 1.31 -13.77
N ALA A 365 -12.60 0.60 -12.64
CA ALA A 365 -11.25 0.24 -12.17
C ALA A 365 -10.47 -0.60 -13.18
N GLU A 366 -11.22 -1.24 -14.05
CA GLU A 366 -10.76 -2.09 -15.14
C GLU A 366 -10.57 -1.17 -16.34
N ILE A 367 -9.31 -0.87 -16.66
CA ILE A 367 -8.98 0.10 -17.69
C ILE A 367 -9.13 -0.61 -19.05
N PRO A 368 -10.10 -0.22 -19.90
CA PRO A 368 -10.18 -0.80 -21.23
C PRO A 368 -8.95 -0.38 -22.05
N ASP A 369 -8.35 -1.33 -22.77
CA ASP A 369 -7.24 -1.06 -23.68
C ASP A 369 -7.68 -0.04 -24.73
N ASN A 370 -7.08 1.15 -24.69
CA ASN A 370 -7.37 2.23 -25.61
C ASN A 370 -6.10 3.01 -25.93
N ASN A 371 -5.26 2.40 -26.76
CA ASN A 371 -3.99 3.00 -27.19
C ASN A 371 -4.14 4.36 -27.88
N LYS A 372 -5.27 4.62 -28.57
CA LYS A 372 -5.54 5.94 -29.16
C LYS A 372 -5.64 7.03 -28.10
N LEU A 373 -6.25 6.71 -26.96
CA LEU A 373 -6.37 7.63 -25.82
C LEU A 373 -5.00 7.88 -25.17
N VAL A 374 -4.16 6.85 -25.06
CA VAL A 374 -2.78 6.99 -24.56
C VAL A 374 -1.98 7.95 -25.46
N ILE A 375 -2.04 7.79 -26.78
CA ILE A 375 -1.35 8.68 -27.72
C ILE A 375 -1.89 10.11 -27.63
N ALA A 376 -3.22 10.28 -27.58
CA ALA A 376 -3.86 11.59 -27.42
C ALA A 376 -3.44 12.27 -26.11
N SER A 377 -3.26 11.50 -25.03
CA SER A 377 -2.81 12.03 -23.75
C SER A 377 -1.37 12.58 -23.81
N GLY A 378 -0.49 11.99 -24.62
CA GLY A 378 0.85 12.54 -24.86
C GLY A 378 0.81 13.93 -25.49
N GLY A 379 -0.08 14.13 -26.46
CA GLY A 379 -0.37 15.46 -27.03
C GLY A 379 -0.91 16.43 -25.97
N MET A 380 -1.85 16.00 -25.13
CA MET A 380 -2.39 16.78 -24.03
C MET A 380 -1.30 17.21 -23.03
N ILE A 381 -0.41 16.30 -22.65
CA ILE A 381 0.72 16.56 -21.73
C ILE A 381 1.64 17.65 -22.31
N ILE A 382 1.96 17.59 -23.60
CA ILE A 382 2.77 18.61 -24.28
C ILE A 382 2.05 19.97 -24.25
N VAL A 383 0.74 20.01 -24.52
CA VAL A 383 -0.05 21.25 -24.46
C VAL A 383 -0.04 21.83 -23.05
N ILE A 384 -0.27 21.01 -22.02
CA ILE A 384 -0.17 21.44 -20.61
C ILE A 384 1.22 22.03 -20.34
N GLY A 385 2.29 21.36 -20.77
CA GLY A 385 3.65 21.83 -20.57
C GLY A 385 3.96 23.15 -21.31
N LEU A 386 3.46 23.32 -22.53
CA LEU A 386 3.58 24.56 -23.31
C LEU A 386 2.84 25.72 -22.64
N THR A 387 1.62 25.49 -22.14
CA THR A 387 0.86 26.52 -21.42
C THR A 387 1.55 26.93 -20.12
N ALA A 388 2.10 25.98 -19.36
CA ALA A 388 2.86 26.27 -18.15
C ALA A 388 4.12 27.09 -18.45
N LYS A 389 4.88 26.75 -19.50
CA LYS A 389 6.05 27.53 -19.94
C LYS A 389 5.66 28.93 -20.42
N TRP A 390 4.56 29.05 -21.16
CA TRP A 390 4.05 30.34 -21.63
C TRP A 390 3.67 31.25 -20.45
N LEU A 391 3.00 30.69 -19.44
CA LEU A 391 2.66 31.41 -18.20
C LEU A 391 3.91 31.85 -17.43
N ASP A 392 4.96 31.03 -17.38
CA ASP A 392 6.23 31.36 -16.73
C ASP A 392 6.91 32.56 -17.41
N LEU A 393 7.00 32.54 -18.76
CA LEU A 393 7.60 33.62 -19.54
C LEU A 393 6.80 34.94 -19.50
N HIS A 394 5.48 34.87 -19.35
CA HIS A 394 4.61 36.05 -19.28
C HIS A 394 4.29 36.48 -17.83
N ALA A 395 4.83 35.79 -16.83
CA ALA A 395 4.63 36.12 -15.41
C ALA A 395 5.23 37.50 -15.05
N ASP A 396 6.28 37.93 -15.75
CA ASP A 396 6.97 39.22 -15.55
C ASP A 396 6.06 40.44 -15.79
N GLY A 397 5.04 40.29 -16.64
CA GLY A 397 4.10 41.37 -16.96
C GLY A 397 3.08 41.65 -15.84
N ASN A 398 2.92 40.77 -14.85
CA ASN A 398 1.90 40.90 -13.82
C ASN A 398 2.49 40.76 -12.41
N LYS A 399 2.56 41.89 -11.68
CA LYS A 399 3.09 41.99 -10.30
C LYS A 399 2.55 40.92 -9.34
N TYR A 400 1.34 40.41 -9.59
CA TYR A 400 0.71 39.36 -8.79
C TYR A 400 1.37 37.97 -9.00
N TRP A 401 1.72 37.62 -10.24
CA TRP A 401 2.37 36.35 -10.56
C TRP A 401 3.83 36.33 -10.10
N LEU A 402 4.53 37.45 -10.20
CA LEU A 402 5.89 37.60 -9.70
C LEU A 402 6.00 37.34 -8.19
N GLY A 403 5.01 37.79 -7.40
CA GLY A 403 4.94 37.57 -5.95
C GLY A 403 4.59 36.13 -5.54
N ILE A 404 3.88 35.38 -6.40
CA ILE A 404 3.49 33.98 -6.18
C ILE A 404 4.60 33.01 -6.61
N CYS A 405 5.24 33.26 -7.75
CA CYS A 405 6.20 32.33 -8.33
C CYS A 405 7.63 32.47 -7.80
N LYS A 406 7.93 33.48 -6.96
CA LYS A 406 9.27 33.75 -6.37
C LYS A 406 10.40 33.44 -7.34
N HIS A 407 10.52 34.27 -8.38
CA HIS A 407 11.54 34.06 -9.39
C HIS A 407 12.90 34.52 -8.85
N GLU A 408 13.74 33.60 -8.35
CA GLU A 408 15.18 33.85 -8.37
C GLU A 408 15.60 33.78 -9.83
N ILE A 409 15.94 34.91 -10.43
CA ILE A 409 16.43 35.00 -11.80
C ILE A 409 17.82 34.36 -11.84
N LYS A 410 17.87 33.04 -11.99
CA LYS A 410 19.07 32.32 -12.39
C LYS A 410 18.86 31.87 -13.82
N GLN A 411 19.83 32.16 -14.69
CA GLN A 411 19.80 31.68 -16.06
C GLN A 411 19.68 30.16 -16.09
N PRO A 412 18.89 29.60 -17.01
CA PRO A 412 18.75 28.17 -17.09
C PRO A 412 20.08 27.50 -17.38
N ARG A 413 20.42 26.47 -16.58
CA ARG A 413 21.64 25.66 -16.85
C ARG A 413 21.55 24.97 -18.22
N PHE A 414 20.33 24.67 -18.68
CA PHE A 414 20.05 24.07 -19.98
C PHE A 414 18.84 24.74 -20.66
N PRO A 415 19.04 25.74 -21.54
CA PRO A 415 17.94 26.47 -22.18
C PRO A 415 17.04 25.61 -23.07
N MET A 416 17.56 24.46 -23.54
CA MET A 416 16.83 23.50 -24.40
C MET A 416 16.15 22.36 -23.62
N LEU A 417 16.22 22.34 -22.28
CA LEU A 417 15.71 21.22 -21.46
C LEU A 417 14.23 20.94 -21.73
N PHE A 418 13.40 21.99 -21.76
CA PHE A 418 11.97 21.86 -22.03
C PHE A 418 11.68 21.23 -23.40
N LEU A 419 12.41 21.66 -24.44
CA LEU A 419 12.20 21.14 -25.80
C LEU A 419 12.58 19.67 -25.86
N PHE A 420 13.67 19.29 -25.20
CA PHE A 420 14.12 17.91 -25.10
C PHE A 420 13.11 17.02 -24.34
N GLN A 421 12.58 17.50 -23.20
CA GLN A 421 11.54 16.78 -22.46
C GLN A 421 10.25 16.62 -23.28
N ALA A 422 9.79 17.67 -23.96
CA ALA A 422 8.62 17.60 -24.85
C ALA A 422 8.85 16.64 -26.02
N LEU A 423 10.06 16.62 -26.60
CA LEU A 423 10.44 15.67 -27.64
C LEU A 423 10.37 14.23 -27.14
N LEU A 424 10.86 13.94 -25.94
CA LEU A 424 10.79 12.60 -25.34
C LEU A 424 9.35 12.15 -25.09
N VAL A 425 8.46 13.06 -24.68
CA VAL A 425 7.02 12.77 -24.56
C VAL A 425 6.42 12.42 -25.94
N GLY A 426 6.75 13.19 -26.98
CA GLY A 426 6.33 12.89 -28.34
C GLY A 426 6.84 11.53 -28.84
N LEU A 427 8.14 11.26 -28.65
CA LEU A 427 8.76 9.98 -29.01
C LEU A 427 8.13 8.80 -28.27
N SER A 428 7.84 8.94 -26.97
CA SER A 428 7.16 7.89 -26.20
C SER A 428 5.77 7.59 -26.75
N SER A 429 5.02 8.62 -27.19
CA SER A 429 3.69 8.43 -27.79
C SER A 429 3.77 7.70 -29.13
N VAL A 430 4.79 7.99 -29.94
CA VAL A 430 5.07 7.25 -31.19
C VAL A 430 5.47 5.82 -30.89
N MET A 431 6.28 5.57 -29.86
CA MET A 431 6.67 4.22 -29.47
C MET A 431 5.51 3.39 -28.93
N VAL A 432 4.56 4.01 -28.22
CA VAL A 432 3.30 3.35 -27.84
C VAL A 432 2.57 2.88 -29.09
N PHE A 433 2.38 3.77 -30.08
CA PHE A 433 1.74 3.41 -31.35
C PHE A 433 2.47 2.24 -32.04
N LEU A 434 3.78 2.36 -32.26
CA LEU A 434 4.58 1.32 -32.91
C LEU A 434 4.47 -0.02 -32.17
N SER A 435 4.73 -0.03 -30.86
CA SER A 435 4.70 -1.27 -30.06
C SER A 435 3.32 -1.93 -30.08
N THR A 436 2.25 -1.13 -30.10
CA THR A 436 0.89 -1.66 -30.19
C THR A 436 0.58 -2.24 -31.57
N SER A 437 1.05 -1.64 -32.65
CA SER A 437 0.89 -2.16 -34.01
C SER A 437 1.58 -3.52 -34.19
N TYR A 438 2.84 -3.65 -33.74
CA TYR A 438 3.56 -4.93 -33.77
C TYR A 438 2.82 -6.00 -32.95
N ARG A 439 2.29 -5.63 -31.77
CA ARG A 439 1.51 -6.54 -30.92
C ARG A 439 0.21 -6.98 -31.61
N THR A 440 -0.50 -6.08 -32.28
CA THR A 440 -1.73 -6.45 -33.04
C THR A 440 -1.42 -7.35 -34.22
N GLU A 441 -0.26 -7.19 -34.84
CA GLU A 441 0.23 -8.05 -35.93
C GLU A 441 0.84 -9.37 -35.42
N LYS A 442 0.83 -9.62 -34.10
CA LYS A 442 1.45 -10.78 -33.43
C LYS A 442 2.93 -10.95 -33.76
N GLN A 443 3.63 -9.84 -34.02
CA GLN A 443 5.05 -9.81 -34.30
C GLN A 443 5.86 -9.50 -33.04
N GLU A 444 7.10 -9.97 -33.01
CA GLU A 444 8.05 -9.61 -31.97
C GLU A 444 8.47 -8.15 -32.10
N LEU A 445 8.51 -7.42 -30.98
CA LEU A 445 9.05 -6.08 -30.94
C LEU A 445 10.57 -6.13 -31.14
N HIS A 446 11.06 -5.45 -32.18
CA HIS A 446 12.50 -5.36 -32.45
C HIS A 446 13.29 -4.88 -31.23
N THR A 447 14.49 -5.46 -31.04
CA THR A 447 15.41 -5.11 -29.95
C THR A 447 15.77 -3.63 -29.92
N VAL A 448 15.81 -2.96 -31.08
CA VAL A 448 16.03 -1.51 -31.18
C VAL A 448 14.90 -0.73 -30.51
N HIS A 449 13.64 -1.10 -30.75
CA HIS A 449 12.49 -0.45 -30.10
C HIS A 449 12.46 -0.71 -28.60
N GLN A 450 12.82 -1.91 -28.15
CA GLN A 450 12.97 -2.22 -26.72
C GLN A 450 14.03 -1.32 -26.07
N LEU A 451 15.22 -1.22 -26.67
CA LEU A 451 16.31 -0.37 -26.17
C LEU A 451 15.90 1.11 -26.14
N MET A 452 15.18 1.58 -27.17
CA MET A 452 14.64 2.94 -27.20
C MET A 452 13.64 3.18 -26.07
N ASN A 453 12.72 2.25 -25.80
CA ASN A 453 11.74 2.39 -24.73
C ASN A 453 12.39 2.43 -23.35
N TRP A 454 13.35 1.52 -23.08
CA TRP A 454 14.14 1.56 -21.86
C TRP A 454 14.95 2.85 -21.70
N SER A 455 15.55 3.33 -22.78
CA SER A 455 16.35 4.56 -22.77
C SER A 455 15.48 5.80 -22.55
N ILE A 456 14.33 5.90 -23.22
CA ILE A 456 13.39 7.01 -23.06
C ILE A 456 12.82 7.04 -21.63
N ALA A 457 12.41 5.88 -21.10
CA ALA A 457 11.87 5.77 -19.75
C ALA A 457 12.92 6.15 -18.68
N GLY A 458 14.14 5.61 -18.79
CA GLY A 458 15.22 5.90 -17.83
C GLY A 458 15.72 7.34 -17.91
N CYS A 459 16.06 7.83 -19.10
CA CYS A 459 16.64 9.16 -19.27
C CYS A 459 15.66 10.27 -18.89
N SER A 460 14.38 10.14 -19.24
CA SER A 460 13.37 11.18 -18.98
C SER A 460 13.20 11.50 -17.49
N MET A 461 13.23 10.49 -16.61
CA MET A 461 13.08 10.65 -15.16
C MET A 461 14.24 11.40 -14.50
N VAL A 462 15.43 11.42 -15.12
CA VAL A 462 16.62 12.10 -14.59
C VAL A 462 16.63 13.59 -14.98
N LEU A 463 16.03 13.96 -16.11
CA LEU A 463 16.03 15.32 -16.64
C LEU A 463 15.51 16.42 -15.67
N PRO A 464 14.48 16.18 -14.84
CA PRO A 464 14.01 17.18 -13.88
C PRO A 464 15.11 17.66 -12.94
N LEU A 465 16.15 16.86 -12.64
CA LEU A 465 17.24 17.28 -11.75
C LEU A 465 18.02 18.49 -12.29
N PHE A 466 18.04 18.69 -13.61
CA PHE A 466 18.75 19.78 -14.28
C PHE A 466 17.90 21.02 -14.51
N SER A 467 16.63 21.01 -14.09
CA SER A 467 15.73 22.14 -14.27
C SER A 467 16.09 23.32 -13.36
N ASP A 468 15.54 24.48 -13.68
CA ASP A 468 15.73 25.68 -12.90
C ASP A 468 15.01 25.60 -11.55
N ASN A 469 15.44 26.45 -10.61
CA ASN A 469 14.84 26.57 -9.28
C ASN A 469 13.53 27.39 -9.29
N GLY A 470 13.12 27.92 -10.44
CA GLY A 470 11.84 28.60 -10.60
C GLY A 470 10.69 27.65 -10.30
N PHE A 471 9.70 28.09 -9.53
CA PHE A 471 8.62 27.22 -9.05
C PHE A 471 7.88 26.51 -10.20
N LEU A 472 7.42 27.28 -11.20
CA LEU A 472 6.65 26.76 -12.33
C LEU A 472 7.53 25.99 -13.31
N SER A 473 8.75 26.47 -13.58
CA SER A 473 9.76 25.76 -14.39
C SER A 473 10.11 24.38 -13.80
N ARG A 474 10.40 24.30 -12.50
CA ARG A 474 10.70 23.03 -11.80
C ARG A 474 9.55 22.05 -11.86
N LEU A 475 8.34 22.53 -11.55
CA LEU A 475 7.17 21.66 -11.49
C LEU A 475 6.77 21.15 -12.89
N ASN A 476 6.85 22.02 -13.91
CA ASN A 476 6.65 21.63 -15.30
C ASN A 476 7.70 20.61 -15.76
N SER A 477 8.96 20.80 -15.37
CA SER A 477 10.04 19.86 -15.72
C SER A 477 9.85 18.49 -15.06
N ILE A 478 9.41 18.44 -13.79
CA ILE A 478 9.05 17.18 -13.12
C ILE A 478 7.88 16.50 -13.86
N PHE A 479 6.82 17.25 -14.16
CA PHE A 479 5.66 16.72 -14.88
C PHE A 479 6.02 16.17 -16.27
N LEU A 480 6.87 16.84 -17.04
CA LEU A 480 7.31 16.35 -18.34
C LEU A 480 8.38 15.25 -18.25
N GLY A 481 9.15 15.18 -17.17
CA GLY A 481 10.16 14.15 -16.97
C GLY A 481 9.59 12.77 -16.67
N PHE A 482 8.50 12.69 -15.91
CA PHE A 482 7.85 11.40 -15.61
C PHE A 482 6.84 10.95 -16.68
N ALA A 483 6.39 11.86 -17.54
CA ALA A 483 5.39 11.58 -18.57
C ALA A 483 5.80 10.46 -19.55
N PRO A 484 7.03 10.39 -20.11
CA PRO A 484 7.38 9.34 -21.06
C PRO A 484 7.30 7.94 -20.46
N THR A 485 7.79 7.75 -19.24
CA THR A 485 7.70 6.47 -18.54
C THR A 485 6.25 6.11 -18.23
N PHE A 486 5.45 7.09 -17.79
CA PHE A 486 4.03 6.88 -17.52
C PHE A 486 3.28 6.46 -18.78
N LEU A 487 3.49 7.15 -19.91
CA LEU A 487 2.88 6.82 -21.20
C LEU A 487 3.26 5.42 -21.69
N LEU A 488 4.54 5.06 -21.59
CA LEU A 488 5.02 3.74 -21.99
C LEU A 488 4.43 2.61 -21.14
N LEU A 489 4.08 2.88 -19.87
CA LEU A 489 3.44 1.89 -19.00
C LEU A 489 1.89 1.92 -19.08
N SER A 490 1.29 2.94 -19.69
CA SER A 490 -0.17 3.13 -19.70
C SER A 490 -0.87 2.44 -20.87
N ILE A 491 -1.97 1.72 -20.64
CA ILE A 491 -2.79 1.06 -21.67
C ILE A 491 -4.07 1.82 -22.04
N GLY A 492 -4.53 2.74 -21.19
CA GLY A 492 -5.79 3.44 -21.44
C GLY A 492 -5.87 4.83 -20.84
N TYR A 493 -6.99 5.14 -20.18
CA TYR A 493 -7.31 6.49 -19.72
C TYR A 493 -6.44 6.99 -18.56
N GLU A 494 -5.67 6.11 -17.91
CA GLU A 494 -4.75 6.46 -16.84
C GLU A 494 -3.72 7.52 -17.27
N ALA A 495 -3.32 7.51 -18.55
CA ALA A 495 -2.43 8.53 -19.10
C ALA A 495 -3.06 9.93 -19.12
N VAL A 496 -4.38 10.01 -19.27
CA VAL A 496 -5.14 11.27 -19.13
C VAL A 496 -5.26 11.65 -17.65
N PHE A 497 -5.47 10.66 -16.77
CA PHE A 497 -5.48 10.86 -15.32
C PHE A 497 -4.18 11.48 -14.81
N TYR A 498 -3.01 11.05 -15.33
CA TYR A 498 -1.72 11.67 -15.01
C TYR A 498 -1.72 13.19 -15.29
N GLY A 499 -2.24 13.60 -16.44
CA GLY A 499 -2.42 15.02 -16.77
C GLY A 499 -3.37 15.74 -15.83
N ALA A 500 -4.52 15.13 -15.50
CA ALA A 500 -5.50 15.68 -14.57
C ALA A 500 -4.90 15.87 -13.15
N LEU A 501 -4.18 14.86 -12.66
CA LEU A 501 -3.52 14.88 -11.36
C LEU A 501 -2.43 15.96 -11.32
N GLY A 502 -1.61 16.06 -12.37
CA GLY A 502 -0.60 17.11 -12.52
C GLY A 502 -1.21 18.51 -12.46
N LEU A 503 -2.34 18.74 -13.13
CA LEU A 503 -3.06 20.01 -13.08
C LEU A 503 -3.62 20.34 -11.69
N VAL A 504 -4.19 19.36 -10.97
CA VAL A 504 -4.67 19.57 -9.59
C VAL A 504 -3.53 19.87 -8.63
N LEU A 505 -2.39 19.17 -8.74
CA LEU A 505 -1.19 19.46 -7.94
C LEU A 505 -0.70 20.89 -8.18
N MET A 506 -0.62 21.30 -9.45
CA MET A 506 -0.29 22.68 -9.83
C MET A 506 -1.28 23.68 -9.24
N ALA A 507 -2.58 23.42 -9.37
CA ALA A 507 -3.64 24.29 -8.89
C ALA A 507 -3.62 24.45 -7.36
N TRP A 508 -3.40 23.36 -6.62
CA TRP A 508 -3.37 23.39 -5.16
C TRP A 508 -2.14 24.10 -4.61
N ILE A 509 -0.98 23.94 -5.25
CA ILE A 509 0.21 24.69 -4.83
C ILE A 509 0.04 26.20 -5.12
N LEU A 510 -0.57 26.57 -6.26
CA LEU A 510 -0.93 27.96 -6.54
C LEU A 510 -1.94 28.52 -5.52
N PHE A 511 -2.93 27.71 -5.11
CA PHE A 511 -3.88 28.05 -4.04
C PHE A 511 -3.14 28.36 -2.73
N GLU A 512 -2.25 27.48 -2.26
CA GLU A 512 -1.51 27.69 -1.01
C GLU A 512 -0.57 28.90 -1.10
N ASN A 513 0.15 29.07 -2.21
CA ASN A 513 1.05 30.22 -2.41
C ASN A 513 0.29 31.54 -2.45
N SER A 514 -0.91 31.57 -3.05
CA SER A 514 -1.75 32.78 -3.08
C SER A 514 -2.23 33.17 -1.67
N LEU A 515 -2.57 32.19 -0.82
CA LEU A 515 -2.96 32.43 0.57
C LEU A 515 -1.77 32.94 1.40
N LEU A 516 -0.58 32.36 1.20
CA LEU A 516 0.65 32.81 1.84
C LEU A 516 1.00 34.24 1.43
N HIS A 517 0.94 34.57 0.14
CA HIS A 517 1.19 35.91 -0.36
C HIS A 517 0.21 36.92 0.25
N LEU A 518 -1.08 36.61 0.29
CA LEU A 518 -2.08 37.48 0.91
C LEU A 518 -1.83 37.68 2.40
N SER A 519 -1.42 36.64 3.13
CA SER A 519 -1.08 36.74 4.54
C SER A 519 0.11 37.69 4.78
N LYS A 520 1.12 37.67 3.89
CA LYS A 520 2.27 38.58 3.94
C LYS A 520 1.86 40.02 3.66
N VAL A 521 1.04 40.26 2.65
CA VAL A 521 0.53 41.61 2.30
C VAL A 521 -0.30 42.19 3.45
N LYS A 522 -1.16 41.38 4.09
CA LYS A 522 -1.91 41.81 5.28
C LYS A 522 -0.97 42.18 6.43
N LYS A 523 0.06 41.36 6.71
CA LYS A 523 1.05 41.65 7.76
C LYS A 523 1.90 42.89 7.45
N SER A 524 2.36 43.09 6.21
CA SER A 524 3.12 44.28 5.83
C SER A 524 2.28 45.56 5.91
N SER A 525 0.98 45.49 5.57
CA SER A 525 0.04 46.61 5.73
C SER A 525 -0.23 46.97 7.19
N ALA A 526 -0.26 45.97 8.09
CA ALA A 526 -0.40 46.18 9.53
C ALA A 526 0.91 46.70 10.16
N SER A 527 2.07 46.19 9.72
CA SER A 527 3.39 46.64 10.17
C SER A 527 3.70 48.08 9.73
N ARG A 528 3.18 48.53 8.58
CA ARG A 528 3.36 49.92 8.11
C ARG A 528 2.65 50.97 8.99
N LYS A 529 1.72 50.55 9.86
CA LYS A 529 1.11 51.42 10.89
C LYS A 529 1.96 51.54 12.17
N ASN A 530 2.94 50.67 12.38
CA ASN A 530 3.83 50.66 13.55
C ASN A 530 5.26 50.99 13.15
N LEU A 531 5.44 51.90 12.18
CA LEU A 531 6.74 52.20 11.60
C LEU A 531 7.49 53.26 12.42
N GLU A 532 8.04 52.85 13.56
CA GLU A 532 9.28 53.35 14.11
C GLU A 532 9.81 52.22 15.01
N GLU A 533 11.02 51.72 14.72
CA GLU A 533 11.71 50.57 15.33
C GLU A 533 11.48 49.20 14.65
N HIS A 534 12.57 48.69 14.06
CA HIS A 534 12.79 47.40 13.37
C HIS A 534 12.64 47.37 11.84
N PHE A 535 13.42 48.21 11.17
CA PHE A 535 14.10 47.78 9.94
C PHE A 535 15.16 46.71 10.31
N PHE A 536 15.40 45.75 9.40
CA PHE A 536 16.32 44.60 9.49
C PHE A 536 15.80 43.31 10.14
N LEU A 537 15.06 42.49 9.37
CA LEU A 537 15.24 41.03 9.33
C LEU A 537 14.53 40.42 8.09
N GLU A 538 15.16 40.53 6.93
CA GLU A 538 14.60 40.10 5.62
C GLU A 538 14.76 38.59 5.36
N ASN A 539 14.89 37.76 6.39
CA ASN A 539 15.04 36.30 6.26
C ASN A 539 14.38 35.52 7.43
N GLU A 540 13.17 35.91 7.86
CA GLU A 540 12.47 35.14 8.87
C GLU A 540 11.86 33.85 8.30
N VAL A 541 12.43 32.72 8.73
CA VAL A 541 11.85 31.39 8.59
C VAL A 541 10.45 31.39 9.20
N ARG A 542 9.42 31.12 8.39
CA ARG A 542 8.02 31.06 8.87
C ARG A 542 7.84 29.84 9.78
N TYR A 543 7.50 30.08 11.04
CA TYR A 543 7.06 29.02 11.96
C TYR A 543 5.71 28.40 11.54
N LEU A 544 5.56 27.10 11.79
CA LEU A 544 4.36 26.33 11.51
C LEU A 544 3.17 26.84 12.35
N GLN A 545 2.02 26.98 11.71
CA GLN A 545 0.77 27.40 12.35
C GLN A 545 -0.27 26.28 12.30
N LEU A 546 -1.25 26.29 13.21
CA LEU A 546 -2.32 25.28 13.22
C LEU A 546 -3.12 25.26 11.90
N SER A 547 -3.20 26.39 11.20
CA SER A 547 -3.82 26.47 9.87
C SER A 547 -3.09 25.66 8.81
N ASP A 548 -1.81 25.36 9.00
CA ASP A 548 -0.97 24.63 8.03
C ASP A 548 -1.28 23.12 8.03
N VAL A 549 -2.05 22.60 8.99
CA VAL A 549 -2.51 21.19 9.02
C VAL A 549 -3.30 20.81 7.76
N ARG A 550 -3.93 21.78 7.09
CA ARG A 550 -4.61 21.54 5.81
C ARG A 550 -3.68 21.03 4.70
N ILE A 551 -2.39 21.42 4.73
CA ILE A 551 -1.40 21.08 3.70
C ILE A 551 -1.10 19.58 3.72
N PRO A 552 -0.65 18.97 4.84
CA PRO A 552 -0.42 17.52 4.90
C PRO A 552 -1.72 16.73 4.72
N LEU A 553 -2.87 17.21 5.20
CA LEU A 553 -4.16 16.53 4.95
C LEU A 553 -4.49 16.48 3.46
N THR A 554 -4.38 17.60 2.74
CA THR A 554 -4.64 17.63 1.30
C THR A 554 -3.61 16.80 0.54
N PHE A 555 -2.35 16.84 0.97
CA PHE A 555 -1.31 15.97 0.42
C PHE A 555 -1.67 14.48 0.58
N MET A 556 -2.18 14.07 1.75
CA MET A 556 -2.65 12.70 1.97
C MET A 556 -3.83 12.34 1.05
N VAL A 557 -4.79 13.24 0.83
CA VAL A 557 -5.89 13.01 -0.13
C VAL A 557 -5.33 12.82 -1.55
N LEU A 558 -4.49 13.74 -2.02
CA LEU A 558 -3.90 13.68 -3.36
C LEU A 558 -2.99 12.46 -3.54
N PHE A 559 -2.25 12.08 -2.50
CA PHE A 559 -1.42 10.89 -2.49
C PHE A 559 -2.27 9.63 -2.64
N ASN A 560 -3.33 9.46 -1.85
CA ASN A 560 -4.22 8.30 -2.00
C ASN A 560 -4.88 8.29 -3.38
N VAL A 561 -5.35 9.44 -3.87
CA VAL A 561 -5.94 9.53 -5.23
C VAL A 561 -4.93 9.14 -6.31
N ALA A 562 -3.64 9.41 -6.15
CA ALA A 562 -2.63 8.97 -7.11
C ALA A 562 -2.55 7.45 -7.26
N PHE A 563 -2.87 6.68 -6.21
CA PHE A 563 -2.94 5.21 -6.24
C PHE A 563 -4.32 4.68 -6.64
N PHE A 564 -5.39 5.24 -6.07
CA PHE A 564 -6.76 4.70 -6.17
C PHE A 564 -7.65 5.48 -7.15
N GLY A 565 -7.14 6.52 -7.80
CA GLY A 565 -7.90 7.34 -8.75
C GLY A 565 -8.28 6.57 -10.02
N THR A 566 -7.45 5.63 -10.44
CA THR A 566 -7.66 4.77 -11.61
C THR A 566 -7.82 3.29 -11.22
N GLY A 567 -7.08 2.81 -10.21
CA GLY A 567 -7.11 1.43 -9.72
C GLY A 567 -7.97 1.20 -8.47
N ASN A 568 -8.06 -0.05 -8.02
CA ASN A 568 -8.67 -0.51 -6.75
C ASN A 568 -7.58 -1.08 -5.83
N PHE A 569 -7.88 -1.31 -4.54
CA PHE A 569 -6.94 -1.99 -3.64
C PHE A 569 -6.49 -3.37 -4.18
N ALA A 570 -7.43 -4.14 -4.74
CA ALA A 570 -7.13 -5.42 -5.40
C ALA A 570 -6.21 -5.27 -6.63
N SER A 571 -6.24 -4.11 -7.32
CA SER A 571 -5.41 -3.92 -8.51
C SER A 571 -3.95 -3.60 -8.22
N ILE A 572 -3.60 -3.22 -6.97
CA ILE A 572 -2.20 -2.98 -6.58
C ILE A 572 -1.38 -4.29 -6.61
N ALA A 573 -2.02 -5.42 -6.30
CA ALA A 573 -1.40 -6.75 -6.37
C ALA A 573 -1.51 -7.39 -7.76
N SER A 574 -2.30 -6.79 -8.65
CA SER A 574 -2.66 -7.35 -9.95
C SER A 574 -1.71 -6.79 -11.02
N PHE A 575 -1.08 -7.65 -11.80
CA PHE A 575 -0.08 -7.25 -12.80
C PHE A 575 -0.61 -7.43 -14.23
N GLU A 576 -0.64 -6.35 -15.00
CA GLU A 576 -1.00 -6.41 -16.42
C GLU A 576 0.22 -6.57 -17.33
N ILE A 577 0.31 -7.74 -17.96
CA ILE A 577 1.39 -8.12 -18.89
C ILE A 577 1.37 -7.23 -20.16
N SER A 578 0.19 -6.71 -20.51
CA SER A 578 -0.08 -5.85 -21.69
C SER A 578 0.85 -4.62 -21.78
N SER A 579 1.11 -3.98 -20.64
CA SER A 579 1.96 -2.79 -20.48
C SER A 579 3.45 -3.12 -20.67
N VAL A 580 3.86 -4.32 -20.26
CA VAL A 580 5.25 -4.77 -20.22
C VAL A 580 5.74 -5.25 -21.58
N TYR A 581 4.84 -5.64 -22.50
CA TYR A 581 5.19 -5.95 -23.90
C TYR A 581 5.85 -4.81 -24.67
N ARG A 582 5.78 -3.58 -24.15
CA ARG A 582 6.49 -2.44 -24.74
C ARG A 582 7.98 -2.44 -24.37
N PHE A 583 8.37 -3.17 -23.33
CA PHE A 583 9.74 -3.26 -22.84
C PHE A 583 10.40 -4.62 -23.11
N ILE A 584 9.61 -5.68 -23.24
CA ILE A 584 10.09 -7.04 -23.49
C ILE A 584 9.26 -7.73 -24.57
N THR A 585 9.86 -8.68 -25.28
CA THR A 585 9.14 -9.63 -26.14
C THR A 585 8.79 -10.88 -25.36
N VAL A 586 7.52 -11.27 -25.32
CA VAL A 586 7.13 -12.64 -24.95
C VAL A 586 6.11 -13.16 -25.96
N PHE A 587 6.61 -13.84 -26.98
CA PHE A 587 5.85 -14.82 -27.75
C PHE A 587 6.78 -15.99 -28.10
N SER A 588 7.14 -16.80 -27.10
CA SER A 588 7.55 -18.18 -27.38
C SER A 588 6.34 -19.08 -27.15
N VAL A 589 5.37 -19.06 -28.07
CA VAL A 589 4.62 -20.30 -28.31
C VAL A 589 5.59 -21.17 -29.08
N SER A 590 6.37 -21.97 -28.35
CA SER A 590 6.97 -23.17 -28.89
C SER A 590 5.81 -24.00 -29.44
N ASN A 591 5.56 -23.91 -30.75
CA ASN A 591 4.81 -24.95 -31.45
C ASN A 591 5.64 -26.23 -31.31
N GLY A 592 5.31 -27.02 -30.29
CA GLY A 592 5.74 -28.40 -30.13
C GLY A 592 4.79 -29.32 -30.87
#